data_AF-A0A5P9HWB8-F1
#
_entry.id   AF-A0A5P9HWB8-F1
#
_cell.length_a   1.000
_cell.length_b   1.000
_cell.length_c   1.000
_cell.angle_alpha   90.00
_cell.angle_beta   90.00
_cell.angle_gamma   90.00
#
_symmetry.space_group_name_H-M   'P 1'
#
loop_
_entity.id
_entity.type
_entity.pdbx_description
1 polymer ?
#
loop_
_entity_poly.entity_id
_entity_poly.type
_entity_poly.pdbx_seq_one_letter_code
_entity_poly.pdbx_strand_id
1 'polypeptide(L)'
;MAFFYFVIMLLIISFEIIRRKKFKFDPLSFFNGYFIIYYILPAIINNTPFLNHKNRYYSFVGNVEASIYGLLVVTTSYLMVVSGFYFTLKLKSKWKNIRVTLKNEEKFVKLIASLFLILSLGSLLAYTSIFGGLFEVISNANSIRDQSYEGLNEENSSNAFVKRFIIAANYSTFLLAGYVVGIKRTNKTIKIIFIISLVSSIFWFLIHAGRGALILFIITLIFGSLRAKVNTDYRINLKQSELTKKVIFTVIIGFIIINYARPFFMSLSMLKYGLSAVYNAFIDYSSSGRYSITGMEDVIRVFSNNTEYKYISTEVAINVVNSGIHQMSFFGDFAGAFISVIPSSFLWFSKPSSIEYFNTIYIMGGHYTQIPPGGIAYGYYSLSILGVIIFSFITGMLGGKIEKFFNYTLSEVKFMSYIYVSTIFVWLDLFFSGEPRHFIQREFVYLFFFMMIYYGLKKVGEPNTVKS
;
A
#
# COMPACT_ATOMS: atom_id res chain seq x y z
N MET A 1 18.76 23.79 1.58
CA MET A 1 18.46 22.34 1.61
C MET A 1 17.62 21.85 0.44
N ALA A 2 16.53 22.54 0.05
CA ALA A 2 15.68 22.11 -1.08
C ALA A 2 16.45 21.78 -2.37
N PHE A 3 17.46 22.59 -2.73
CA PHE A 3 18.32 22.33 -3.89
C PHE A 3 18.97 20.93 -3.88
N PHE A 4 19.50 20.48 -2.73
CA PHE A 4 20.14 19.16 -2.65
C PHE A 4 19.14 18.01 -2.81
N TYR A 5 17.96 18.12 -2.21
CA TYR A 5 16.88 17.14 -2.44
C TYR A 5 16.41 17.14 -3.90
N PHE A 6 16.38 18.31 -4.55
CA PHE A 6 16.08 18.40 -5.98
C PHE A 6 17.14 17.69 -6.84
N VAL A 7 18.43 17.85 -6.53
CA VAL A 7 19.51 17.10 -7.18
C VAL A 7 19.33 15.59 -6.99
N ILE A 8 19.02 15.13 -5.77
CA ILE A 8 18.72 13.69 -5.52
C ILE A 8 17.53 13.23 -6.36
N MET A 9 16.46 14.01 -6.45
CA MET A 9 15.30 13.69 -7.28
C MET A 9 15.71 13.47 -8.74
N LEU A 10 16.51 14.38 -9.30
CA LEU A 10 17.02 14.25 -10.67
C LEU A 10 17.87 12.99 -10.82
N LEU A 11 18.76 12.70 -9.87
CA LEU A 11 19.58 11.48 -9.90
C LEU A 11 18.72 10.21 -9.89
N ILE A 12 17.67 10.15 -9.06
CA ILE A 12 16.75 9.00 -9.01
C ILE A 12 16.01 8.84 -10.35
N ILE A 13 15.53 9.95 -10.92
CA ILE A 13 14.83 9.95 -12.23
C ILE A 13 15.78 9.51 -13.34
N SER A 14 17.00 10.07 -13.41
CA SER A 14 18.02 9.69 -14.37
C SER A 14 18.39 8.21 -14.24
N PHE A 15 18.59 7.72 -13.02
CA PHE A 15 18.84 6.31 -12.74
C PHE A 15 17.67 5.43 -13.23
N GLU A 16 16.42 5.82 -12.97
CA GLU A 16 15.23 5.09 -13.42
C GLU A 16 15.10 5.05 -14.95
N ILE A 17 15.51 6.10 -15.66
CA ILE A 17 15.51 6.17 -17.12
C ILE A 17 16.63 5.31 -17.73
N ILE A 18 17.84 5.37 -17.16
CA ILE A 18 19.03 4.73 -17.70
C ILE A 18 19.06 3.22 -17.41
N ARG A 19 18.55 2.77 -16.26
CA ARG A 19 18.69 1.36 -15.88
C ARG A 19 17.93 0.44 -16.82
N ARG A 20 18.56 -0.68 -17.16
CA ARG A 20 17.94 -1.75 -17.96
C ARG A 20 16.93 -2.51 -17.12
N LYS A 21 15.74 -2.72 -17.68
CA LYS A 21 14.62 -3.43 -17.03
C LYS A 21 14.09 -4.49 -17.99
N LYS A 22 13.69 -5.64 -17.46
CA LYS A 22 13.03 -6.68 -18.27
C LYS A 22 11.66 -6.20 -18.75
N PHE A 23 10.95 -5.47 -17.91
CA PHE A 23 9.67 -4.83 -18.20
C PHE A 23 9.79 -3.33 -17.99
N LYS A 24 8.88 -2.53 -18.56
CA LYS A 24 8.91 -1.07 -18.42
C LYS A 24 8.84 -0.59 -16.97
N PHE A 25 8.30 -1.41 -16.07
CA PHE A 25 8.28 -1.18 -14.63
C PHE A 25 8.59 -2.48 -13.86
N ASP A 26 9.24 -2.33 -12.72
CA ASP A 26 9.54 -3.41 -11.76
C ASP A 26 9.36 -2.92 -10.31
N PRO A 27 9.66 -3.70 -9.24
CA PRO A 27 9.45 -3.22 -7.87
C PRO A 27 10.28 -1.97 -7.58
N LEU A 28 11.50 -1.89 -8.13
CA LEU A 28 12.38 -0.74 -7.95
C LEU A 28 11.82 0.52 -8.64
N SER A 29 11.09 0.39 -9.76
CA SER A 29 10.39 1.52 -10.41
C SER A 29 9.38 2.16 -9.46
N PHE A 30 8.53 1.33 -8.82
CA PHE A 30 7.53 1.84 -7.90
C PHE A 30 8.17 2.38 -6.62
N PHE A 31 9.25 1.75 -6.14
CA PHE A 31 10.02 2.26 -5.01
C PHE A 31 10.58 3.65 -5.31
N ASN A 32 11.24 3.85 -6.45
CA ASN A 32 11.77 5.14 -6.88
C ASN A 32 10.66 6.22 -6.88
N GLY A 33 9.50 5.91 -7.46
CA GLY A 33 8.36 6.83 -7.48
C GLY A 33 7.82 7.16 -6.08
N TYR A 34 7.62 6.14 -5.23
CA TYR A 34 7.16 6.36 -3.86
C TYR A 34 8.19 7.11 -3.01
N PHE A 35 9.49 6.82 -3.19
CA PHE A 35 10.57 7.47 -2.46
C PHE A 35 10.63 8.96 -2.79
N ILE A 36 10.48 9.31 -4.07
CA ILE A 36 10.36 10.70 -4.49
C ILE A 36 9.13 11.35 -3.83
N ILE A 37 7.96 10.72 -3.93
CA ILE A 37 6.69 11.27 -3.42
C ILE A 37 6.69 11.49 -1.91
N TYR A 38 7.28 10.58 -1.13
CA TYR A 38 7.13 10.56 0.32
C TYR A 38 8.34 11.07 1.11
N TYR A 39 9.54 11.08 0.52
CA TYR A 39 10.75 11.57 1.20
C TYR A 39 11.35 12.80 0.52
N ILE A 40 11.48 12.79 -0.80
CA ILE A 40 12.20 13.86 -1.51
C ILE A 40 11.33 15.09 -1.75
N LEU A 41 10.14 14.91 -2.32
CA LEU A 41 9.25 16.02 -2.67
C LEU A 41 8.76 16.79 -1.43
N PRO A 42 8.37 16.14 -0.31
CA PRO A 42 8.02 16.88 0.90
C PRO A 42 9.20 17.64 1.49
N ALA A 43 10.42 17.11 1.39
CA ALA A 43 11.62 17.82 1.81
C ALA A 43 11.88 19.07 0.96
N ILE A 44 11.68 18.98 -0.37
CA ILE A 44 11.76 20.15 -1.25
C ILE A 44 10.70 21.19 -0.84
N ILE A 45 9.43 20.79 -0.73
CA ILE A 45 8.32 21.69 -0.41
C ILE A 45 8.54 22.41 0.91
N ASN A 46 8.88 21.67 1.98
CA ASN A 46 9.09 22.24 3.32
C ASN A 46 10.32 23.16 3.42
N ASN A 47 11.30 23.04 2.51
CA ASN A 47 12.54 23.82 2.56
C ASN A 47 12.63 24.87 1.44
N THR A 48 11.51 25.16 0.77
CA THR A 48 11.46 26.13 -0.32
C THR A 48 10.88 27.46 0.20
N PRO A 49 11.68 28.53 0.31
CA PRO A 49 11.28 29.75 1.03
C PRO A 49 10.14 30.52 0.36
N PHE A 50 9.93 30.35 -0.93
CA PHE A 50 8.84 31.02 -1.66
C PHE A 50 7.50 30.26 -1.60
N LEU A 51 7.49 29.04 -1.05
CA LEU A 51 6.25 28.34 -0.72
C LEU A 51 5.91 28.68 0.72
N ASN A 52 4.85 29.46 0.96
CA ASN A 52 4.34 29.73 2.31
C ASN A 52 3.60 28.50 2.89
N HIS A 53 4.24 27.34 2.80
CA HIS A 53 3.71 26.06 3.25
C HIS A 53 4.13 25.81 4.68
N LYS A 54 3.15 25.83 5.59
CA LYS A 54 3.34 25.30 6.94
C LYS A 54 2.94 23.83 6.93
N ASN A 55 3.86 22.96 7.33
CA ASN A 55 3.58 21.54 7.46
C ASN A 55 2.41 21.32 8.44
N ARG A 56 1.66 20.23 8.23
CA ARG A 56 0.49 19.83 9.02
C ARG A 56 0.78 19.70 10.51
N TYR A 57 2.04 19.44 10.88
CA TYR A 57 2.46 19.23 12.26
C TYR A 57 3.13 20.47 12.88
N TYR A 58 3.10 21.62 12.19
CA TYR A 58 3.78 22.84 12.62
C TYR A 58 3.34 23.31 14.01
N SER A 59 2.06 23.13 14.35
CA SER A 59 1.54 23.48 15.69
C SER A 59 2.12 22.63 16.82
N PHE A 60 2.72 21.48 16.51
CA PHE A 60 3.20 20.51 17.50
C PHE A 60 4.73 20.45 17.57
N VAL A 61 5.40 20.40 16.42
CA VAL A 61 6.88 20.29 16.33
C VAL A 61 7.56 21.56 15.82
N GLY A 62 6.79 22.62 15.54
CA GLY A 62 7.32 23.83 14.94
C GLY A 62 7.81 23.62 13.50
N ASN A 63 8.79 24.42 13.09
CA ASN A 63 9.39 24.28 11.78
C ASN A 63 10.42 23.13 11.80
N VAL A 64 10.09 22.02 11.14
CA VAL A 64 11.02 20.90 10.97
C VAL A 64 11.90 21.19 9.75
N GLU A 65 13.00 21.90 10.00
CA GLU A 65 13.99 22.23 8.98
C GLU A 65 14.80 21.00 8.56
N ALA A 66 15.11 20.88 7.27
CA ALA A 66 15.97 19.78 6.82
C ALA A 66 17.38 19.95 7.40
N SER A 67 17.89 18.89 8.03
CA SER A 67 19.29 18.83 8.45
C SER A 67 20.17 18.21 7.35
N ILE A 68 21.43 18.63 7.26
CA ILE A 68 22.41 17.98 6.36
C ILE A 68 22.55 16.49 6.69
N TYR A 69 22.43 16.14 7.96
CA TYR A 69 22.47 14.76 8.42
C TYR A 69 21.21 13.98 7.99
N GLY A 70 20.02 14.57 8.05
CA GLY A 70 18.78 13.99 7.51
C GLY A 70 18.87 13.71 6.01
N LEU A 71 19.46 14.63 5.23
CA LEU A 71 19.76 14.40 3.80
C LEU A 71 20.67 13.18 3.60
N LEU A 72 21.73 13.04 4.40
CA LEU A 72 22.64 11.89 4.33
C LEU A 72 21.96 10.57 4.72
N VAL A 73 21.11 10.58 5.74
CA VAL A 73 20.32 9.41 6.17
C VAL A 73 19.35 8.97 5.07
N VAL A 74 18.62 9.92 4.46
CA VAL A 74 17.69 9.65 3.35
C VAL A 74 18.44 9.09 2.15
N THR A 75 19.57 9.70 1.77
CA THR A 75 20.42 9.24 0.67
C THR A 75 20.97 7.84 0.92
N THR A 76 21.47 7.59 2.13
CA THR A 76 21.99 6.28 2.54
C THR A 76 20.92 5.20 2.44
N SER A 77 19.72 5.49 2.95
CA SER A 77 18.58 4.58 2.84
C SER A 77 18.29 4.22 1.38
N TYR A 78 18.22 5.20 0.49
CA TYR A 78 17.97 4.98 -0.94
C TYR A 78 19.02 4.05 -1.56
N LEU A 79 20.30 4.37 -1.36
CA LEU A 79 21.41 3.59 -1.89
C LEU A 79 21.41 2.15 -1.36
N MET A 80 21.04 1.94 -0.09
CA MET A 80 20.94 0.61 0.51
C MET A 80 19.78 -0.21 -0.06
N VAL A 81 18.61 0.40 -0.33
CA VAL A 81 17.52 -0.30 -1.04
C VAL A 81 17.97 -0.72 -2.44
N VAL A 82 18.57 0.19 -3.22
CA VAL A 82 19.07 -0.12 -4.56
C VAL A 82 20.12 -1.23 -4.51
N SER A 83 21.06 -1.16 -3.56
CA SER A 83 22.12 -2.15 -3.38
C SER A 83 21.56 -3.51 -3.01
N GLY A 84 20.63 -3.59 -2.06
CA GLY A 84 19.96 -4.83 -1.66
C GLY A 84 19.17 -5.47 -2.80
N PHE A 85 18.49 -4.65 -3.62
CA PHE A 85 17.76 -5.11 -4.80
C PHE A 85 18.69 -5.79 -5.81
N TYR A 86 19.77 -5.13 -6.21
CA TYR A 86 20.73 -5.70 -7.16
C TYR A 86 21.56 -6.84 -6.60
N PHE A 87 21.89 -6.81 -5.30
CA PHE A 87 22.52 -7.92 -4.61
C PHE A 87 21.68 -9.18 -4.77
N THR A 88 20.37 -9.10 -4.46
CA THR A 88 19.47 -10.22 -4.68
C THR A 88 19.43 -10.60 -6.14
N LEU A 89 19.35 -9.67 -7.10
CA LEU A 89 19.35 -9.96 -8.55
C LEU A 89 20.56 -10.78 -9.02
N LYS A 90 21.75 -10.59 -8.43
CA LYS A 90 22.97 -11.35 -8.76
C LYS A 90 23.01 -12.77 -8.19
N LEU A 91 22.31 -13.06 -7.10
CA LEU A 91 22.34 -14.40 -6.47
C LEU A 91 21.83 -15.51 -7.42
N LYS A 92 22.39 -16.73 -7.36
CA LYS A 92 21.85 -17.85 -8.14
C LYS A 92 20.40 -18.12 -7.72
N SER A 93 19.48 -18.19 -8.68
CA SER A 93 18.05 -18.38 -8.39
C SER A 93 17.75 -19.87 -8.22
N LYS A 94 17.29 -20.27 -7.02
CA LYS A 94 16.71 -21.61 -6.79
C LYS A 94 15.40 -21.82 -7.58
N TRP A 95 14.76 -20.72 -8.00
CA TRP A 95 13.48 -20.73 -8.72
C TRP A 95 13.59 -21.10 -10.20
N LYS A 96 14.81 -21.21 -10.75
CA LYS A 96 15.03 -21.51 -12.18
C LYS A 96 14.45 -22.87 -12.61
N ASN A 97 14.32 -23.81 -11.66
CA ASN A 97 13.89 -25.18 -11.94
C ASN A 97 12.39 -25.41 -11.65
N ILE A 98 11.66 -24.41 -11.14
CA ILE A 98 10.24 -24.54 -10.85
C ILE A 98 9.46 -24.06 -12.07
N ARG A 99 9.25 -24.93 -13.06
CA ARG A 99 8.24 -24.69 -14.09
C ARG A 99 6.88 -25.04 -13.51
N VAL A 100 5.98 -24.07 -13.46
CA VAL A 100 4.64 -24.28 -12.92
C VAL A 100 3.66 -24.29 -14.08
N THR A 101 3.43 -25.49 -14.62
CA THR A 101 2.30 -25.72 -15.51
C THR A 101 1.11 -26.14 -14.66
N LEU A 102 0.14 -25.25 -14.46
CA LEU A 102 -1.10 -25.58 -13.77
C LEU A 102 -1.99 -26.46 -14.67
N LYS A 103 -1.98 -27.78 -14.47
CA LYS A 103 -3.04 -28.67 -15.00
C LYS A 103 -4.38 -28.14 -14.46
N ASN A 104 -5.27 -27.70 -15.35
CA ASN A 104 -6.55 -27.03 -15.02
C ASN A 104 -6.44 -25.68 -14.29
N GLU A 105 -5.55 -24.78 -14.74
CA GLU A 105 -5.39 -23.39 -14.25
C GLU A 105 -6.75 -22.70 -13.99
N GLU A 106 -7.69 -22.78 -14.94
CA GLU A 106 -9.02 -22.16 -14.82
C GLU A 106 -9.83 -22.69 -13.63
N LYS A 107 -9.83 -24.02 -13.41
CA LYS A 107 -10.56 -24.65 -12.29
C LYS A 107 -9.94 -24.24 -10.96
N PHE A 108 -8.61 -24.22 -10.88
CA PHE A 108 -7.89 -23.76 -9.69
C PHE A 108 -8.22 -22.30 -9.37
N VAL A 109 -8.14 -21.42 -10.36
CA VAL A 109 -8.42 -19.99 -10.18
C VAL A 109 -9.86 -19.75 -9.79
N LYS A 110 -10.81 -20.43 -10.44
CA LYS A 110 -12.23 -20.35 -10.08
C LYS A 110 -12.44 -20.79 -8.63
N LEU A 111 -11.85 -21.92 -8.21
CA LEU A 111 -11.98 -22.40 -6.83
C LEU A 111 -11.45 -21.39 -5.82
N ILE A 112 -10.20 -20.93 -5.99
CA ILE A 112 -9.59 -19.98 -5.05
C ILE A 112 -10.36 -18.65 -5.05
N ALA A 113 -10.67 -18.08 -6.22
CA ALA A 113 -11.41 -16.83 -6.31
C ALA A 113 -12.80 -16.94 -5.67
N SER A 114 -13.52 -18.06 -5.84
CA SER A 114 -14.79 -18.31 -5.17
C SER A 114 -14.65 -18.43 -3.65
N LEU A 115 -13.62 -19.12 -3.15
CA LEU A 115 -13.36 -19.22 -1.71
C LEU A 115 -13.12 -17.83 -1.08
N PHE A 116 -12.27 -17.00 -1.70
CA PHE A 116 -12.02 -15.63 -1.23
C PHE A 116 -13.27 -14.75 -1.32
N LEU A 117 -14.09 -14.93 -2.35
CA LEU A 117 -15.34 -14.19 -2.48
C LEU A 117 -16.37 -14.59 -1.42
N ILE A 118 -16.54 -15.90 -1.15
CA ILE A 118 -17.42 -16.41 -0.09
C ILE A 118 -16.95 -15.88 1.26
N LEU A 119 -15.65 -15.93 1.54
CA LEU A 119 -15.07 -15.39 2.77
C LEU A 119 -15.35 -13.88 2.91
N SER A 120 -15.15 -13.12 1.83
CA SER A 120 -15.44 -11.68 1.81
C SER A 120 -16.91 -11.37 2.06
N LEU A 121 -17.82 -12.07 1.38
CA LEU A 121 -19.27 -11.85 1.50
C LEU A 121 -19.77 -12.27 2.88
N GLY A 122 -19.31 -13.41 3.40
CA GLY A 122 -19.65 -13.85 4.75
C GLY A 122 -19.19 -12.85 5.81
N SER A 123 -17.96 -12.33 5.68
CA SER A 123 -17.45 -11.29 6.57
C SER A 123 -18.16 -9.95 6.41
N LEU A 124 -18.55 -9.57 5.18
CA LEU A 124 -19.34 -8.37 4.93
C LEU A 124 -20.71 -8.48 5.58
N LEU A 125 -21.42 -9.59 5.40
CA LEU A 125 -22.72 -9.84 6.01
C LEU A 125 -22.63 -9.81 7.54
N ALA A 126 -21.70 -10.56 8.13
CA ALA A 126 -21.49 -10.58 9.58
C ALA A 126 -21.12 -9.19 10.13
N TYR A 127 -20.23 -8.46 9.46
CA TYR A 127 -19.85 -7.11 9.87
C TYR A 127 -21.04 -6.16 9.79
N THR A 128 -21.79 -6.18 8.69
CA THR A 128 -22.94 -5.27 8.51
C THR A 128 -24.12 -5.59 9.42
N SER A 129 -24.38 -6.86 9.75
CA SER A 129 -25.45 -7.23 10.69
C SER A 129 -25.22 -6.68 12.10
N ILE A 130 -23.95 -6.57 12.52
CA ILE A 130 -23.59 -6.02 13.84
C ILE A 130 -24.00 -4.55 13.98
N PHE A 131 -23.86 -3.78 12.89
CA PHE A 131 -24.13 -2.34 12.89
C PHE A 131 -25.54 -1.99 12.38
N GLY A 132 -26.47 -2.94 12.34
CA GLY A 132 -27.85 -2.68 11.89
C GLY A 132 -28.04 -2.63 10.37
N GLY A 133 -27.05 -3.09 9.59
CA GLY A 133 -27.15 -3.27 8.15
C GLY A 133 -26.11 -2.48 7.35
N LEU A 134 -26.11 -2.73 6.03
CA LEU A 134 -25.11 -2.17 5.12
C LEU A 134 -25.18 -0.63 5.01
N PHE A 135 -26.38 -0.07 4.96
CA PHE A 135 -26.59 1.38 4.86
C PHE A 135 -26.06 2.11 6.10
N GLU A 136 -26.31 1.56 7.29
CA GLU A 136 -25.84 2.15 8.55
C GLU A 136 -24.31 2.13 8.64
N VAL A 137 -23.67 1.02 8.24
CA VAL A 137 -22.21 0.94 8.18
C VAL A 137 -21.62 1.97 7.21
N ILE A 138 -22.20 2.11 6.02
CA ILE A 138 -21.68 3.04 5.00
C ILE A 138 -21.88 4.49 5.46
N SER A 139 -23.06 4.81 6.02
CA SER A 139 -23.37 6.13 6.54
C SER A 139 -22.44 6.53 7.70
N ASN A 140 -22.05 5.56 8.53
CA ASN A 140 -21.21 5.83 9.70
C ASN A 140 -19.76 5.36 9.52
N ALA A 141 -19.31 5.09 8.29
CA ALA A 141 -18.00 4.48 8.04
C ALA A 141 -16.84 5.31 8.64
N ASN A 142 -16.93 6.64 8.58
CA ASN A 142 -15.92 7.53 9.20
C ASN A 142 -15.98 7.45 10.73
N SER A 143 -17.16 7.57 11.35
CA SER A 143 -17.33 7.49 12.80
C SER A 143 -16.88 6.14 13.37
N ILE A 144 -17.20 5.04 12.66
CA ILE A 144 -16.77 3.69 13.05
C ILE A 144 -15.25 3.55 12.95
N ARG A 145 -14.62 4.13 11.92
CA ARG A 145 -13.16 4.10 11.78
C ARG A 145 -12.48 4.93 12.86
N ASP A 146 -13.03 6.08 13.17
CA ASP A 146 -12.47 7.04 14.11
C ASP A 146 -12.87 6.71 15.57
N GLN A 147 -13.53 5.56 15.79
CA GLN A 147 -13.99 5.03 17.08
C GLN A 147 -14.97 5.95 17.84
N SER A 148 -15.57 6.90 17.14
CA SER A 148 -16.51 7.87 17.71
C SER A 148 -17.97 7.47 17.55
N TYR A 149 -18.25 6.22 17.15
CA TYR A 149 -19.60 5.73 16.93
C TYR A 149 -20.20 5.21 18.24
N GLU A 150 -21.24 5.90 18.71
CA GLU A 150 -21.99 5.53 19.92
C GLU A 150 -22.58 4.12 19.79
N GLY A 151 -22.29 3.24 20.76
CA GLY A 151 -22.70 1.83 20.74
C GLY A 151 -21.56 0.82 20.56
N LEU A 152 -20.33 1.29 20.33
CA LEU A 152 -19.13 0.45 20.39
C LEU A 152 -18.54 0.50 21.81
N ASN A 153 -18.91 -0.45 22.67
CA ASN A 153 -18.08 -0.76 23.83
C ASN A 153 -16.75 -1.31 23.32
N GLU A 154 -15.64 -0.76 23.84
CA GLU A 154 -14.24 -1.04 23.46
C GLU A 154 -13.85 -2.55 23.48
N GLU A 155 -14.70 -3.40 24.05
CA GLU A 155 -14.45 -4.83 24.27
C GLU A 155 -14.76 -5.76 23.07
N ASN A 156 -15.45 -5.29 22.02
CA ASN A 156 -15.80 -6.15 20.87
C ASN A 156 -14.64 -6.32 19.86
N SER A 157 -13.49 -6.77 20.36
CA SER A 157 -12.29 -7.13 19.59
C SER A 157 -12.54 -8.18 18.49
N SER A 158 -13.63 -8.95 18.60
CA SER A 158 -14.10 -9.92 17.59
C SER A 158 -14.50 -9.24 16.27
N ASN A 159 -15.07 -8.03 16.32
CA ASN A 159 -15.61 -7.35 15.14
C ASN A 159 -14.51 -6.83 14.22
N ALA A 160 -13.40 -6.38 14.81
CA ALA A 160 -12.22 -5.92 14.07
C ALA A 160 -11.57 -7.06 13.28
N PHE A 161 -11.65 -8.30 13.77
CA PHE A 161 -11.12 -9.47 13.08
C PHE A 161 -11.94 -9.81 11.84
N VAL A 162 -13.29 -9.87 11.96
CA VAL A 162 -14.19 -10.16 10.83
C VAL A 162 -14.02 -9.14 9.71
N LYS A 163 -13.91 -7.85 10.04
CA LYS A 163 -13.72 -6.76 9.06
C LYS A 163 -12.51 -6.98 8.13
N ARG A 164 -11.44 -7.62 8.61
CA ARG A 164 -10.19 -7.82 7.84
C ARG A 164 -10.44 -8.64 6.57
N PHE A 165 -11.35 -9.60 6.63
CA PHE A 165 -11.62 -10.52 5.52
C PHE A 165 -12.47 -9.93 4.40
N ILE A 166 -13.12 -8.76 4.60
CA ILE A 166 -13.88 -8.08 3.54
C ILE A 166 -12.96 -7.67 2.37
N ILE A 167 -11.66 -7.45 2.61
CA ILE A 167 -10.69 -7.15 1.54
C ILE A 167 -10.44 -8.35 0.61
N ALA A 168 -10.85 -9.57 0.99
CA ALA A 168 -10.67 -10.78 0.20
C ALA A 168 -11.31 -10.68 -1.21
N ALA A 169 -12.36 -9.88 -1.37
CA ALA A 169 -12.95 -9.58 -2.68
C ALA A 169 -11.97 -8.94 -3.67
N ASN A 170 -11.01 -8.13 -3.19
CA ASN A 170 -10.00 -7.51 -4.05
C ASN A 170 -9.12 -8.59 -4.69
N TYR A 171 -8.69 -9.56 -3.90
CA TYR A 171 -7.83 -10.66 -4.36
C TYR A 171 -8.57 -11.61 -5.30
N SER A 172 -9.86 -11.88 -5.03
CA SER A 172 -10.74 -12.59 -5.97
C SER A 172 -10.83 -11.85 -7.32
N THR A 173 -10.99 -10.53 -7.28
CA THR A 173 -11.03 -9.69 -8.48
C THR A 173 -9.71 -9.73 -9.26
N PHE A 174 -8.57 -9.64 -8.58
CA PHE A 174 -7.25 -9.70 -9.21
C PHE A 174 -6.98 -11.04 -9.89
N LEU A 175 -7.40 -12.16 -9.27
CA LEU A 175 -7.30 -13.49 -9.88
C LEU A 175 -8.11 -13.58 -11.18
N LEU A 176 -9.36 -13.15 -11.14
CA LEU A 176 -10.29 -13.29 -12.26
C LEU A 176 -10.02 -12.27 -13.37
N ALA A 177 -9.45 -11.10 -13.04
CA ALA A 177 -9.07 -10.08 -14.01
C ALA A 177 -8.09 -10.63 -15.07
N GLY A 178 -7.16 -11.50 -14.69
CA GLY A 178 -6.25 -12.17 -15.62
C GLY A 178 -6.95 -12.96 -16.73
N TYR A 179 -8.12 -13.53 -16.43
CA TYR A 179 -8.91 -14.30 -17.39
C TYR A 179 -9.84 -13.41 -18.20
N VAL A 180 -10.53 -12.48 -17.54
CA VAL A 180 -11.52 -11.59 -18.20
C VAL A 180 -10.84 -10.61 -19.15
N VAL A 181 -9.71 -10.02 -18.76
CA VAL A 181 -8.98 -9.03 -19.56
C VAL A 181 -8.00 -9.70 -20.53
N GLY A 182 -7.42 -10.84 -20.13
CA GLY A 182 -6.37 -11.52 -20.90
C GLY A 182 -6.87 -12.51 -21.96
N ILE A 183 -8.11 -13.01 -21.89
CA ILE A 183 -8.61 -14.08 -22.77
C ILE A 183 -9.88 -13.63 -23.52
N LYS A 184 -9.85 -13.65 -24.86
CA LYS A 184 -10.98 -13.26 -25.72
C LYS A 184 -12.26 -14.10 -25.49
N ARG A 185 -12.13 -15.38 -25.16
CA ARG A 185 -13.25 -16.31 -24.91
C ARG A 185 -13.20 -16.87 -23.49
N THR A 186 -13.59 -16.05 -22.52
CA THR A 186 -13.74 -16.46 -21.12
C THR A 186 -15.10 -17.09 -20.84
N ASN A 187 -15.12 -18.09 -19.97
CA ASN A 187 -16.33 -18.72 -19.46
C ASN A 187 -17.29 -17.68 -18.82
N LYS A 188 -18.59 -17.77 -19.12
CA LYS A 188 -19.63 -16.88 -18.56
C LYS A 188 -19.62 -16.89 -17.03
N THR A 189 -19.37 -18.04 -16.40
CA THR A 189 -19.31 -18.14 -14.94
C THR A 189 -18.17 -17.30 -14.35
N ILE A 190 -16.99 -17.27 -14.97
CA ILE A 190 -15.86 -16.44 -14.52
C ILE A 190 -16.21 -14.96 -14.59
N LYS A 191 -16.89 -14.53 -15.65
CA LYS A 191 -17.35 -13.14 -15.81
C LYS A 191 -18.34 -12.76 -14.71
N ILE A 192 -19.29 -13.64 -14.37
CA ILE A 192 -20.24 -13.41 -13.29
C ILE A 192 -19.52 -13.28 -11.94
N ILE A 193 -18.63 -14.23 -11.60
CA ILE A 193 -17.87 -14.18 -10.33
C ILE A 193 -17.02 -12.90 -10.28
N PHE A 194 -16.41 -12.48 -11.40
CA PHE A 194 -15.63 -11.25 -11.47
C PHE A 194 -16.47 -10.00 -11.22
N ILE A 195 -17.68 -9.93 -11.76
CA ILE A 195 -18.60 -8.80 -11.51
C ILE A 195 -19.00 -8.77 -10.03
N ILE A 196 -19.35 -9.92 -9.45
CA ILE A 196 -19.72 -10.00 -8.03
C ILE A 196 -18.53 -9.61 -7.14
N SER A 197 -17.32 -10.04 -7.46
CA SER A 197 -16.12 -9.68 -6.71
C SER A 197 -15.79 -8.20 -6.83
N LEU A 198 -15.98 -7.60 -8.01
CA LEU A 198 -15.80 -6.16 -8.23
C LEU A 198 -16.80 -5.35 -7.40
N VAL A 199 -18.08 -5.73 -7.39
CA VAL A 199 -19.11 -5.09 -6.57
C VAL A 199 -18.81 -5.24 -5.08
N SER A 200 -18.38 -6.43 -4.63
CA SER A 200 -17.98 -6.65 -3.24
C SER A 200 -16.76 -5.82 -2.84
N SER A 201 -15.80 -5.63 -3.76
CA SER A 201 -14.64 -4.73 -3.57
C SER A 201 -15.08 -3.27 -3.40
N ILE A 202 -16.09 -2.83 -4.16
CA ILE A 202 -16.68 -1.48 -4.00
C ILE A 202 -17.27 -1.29 -2.61
N PHE A 203 -18.03 -2.26 -2.10
CA PHE A 203 -18.53 -2.20 -0.72
C PHE A 203 -17.41 -2.12 0.30
N TRP A 204 -16.31 -2.84 0.09
CA TRP A 204 -15.14 -2.71 0.96
C TRP A 204 -14.59 -1.28 0.99
N PHE A 205 -14.45 -0.61 -0.16
CA PHE A 205 -13.99 0.79 -0.21
C PHE A 205 -14.96 1.74 0.49
N LEU A 206 -16.27 1.55 0.31
CA LEU A 206 -17.30 2.37 0.96
C LEU A 206 -17.24 2.23 2.49
N ILE A 207 -17.08 1.01 2.99
CA ILE A 207 -16.99 0.71 4.44
C ILE A 207 -15.66 1.18 5.03
N HIS A 208 -14.57 1.08 4.28
CA HIS A 208 -13.25 1.51 4.75
C HIS A 208 -13.07 3.04 4.70
N ALA A 209 -13.87 3.74 3.87
CA ALA A 209 -13.80 5.19 3.64
C ALA A 209 -12.36 5.69 3.37
N GLY A 210 -11.54 4.86 2.72
CA GLY A 210 -10.12 5.06 2.54
C GLY A 210 -9.72 5.22 1.07
N ARG A 211 -9.32 6.43 0.68
CA ARG A 211 -8.88 6.74 -0.71
C ARG A 211 -7.66 5.96 -1.17
N GLY A 212 -6.69 5.71 -0.29
CA GLY A 212 -5.45 5.04 -0.64
C GLY A 212 -5.70 3.61 -1.15
N ALA A 213 -6.60 2.89 -0.47
CA ALA A 213 -7.01 1.55 -0.87
C ALA A 213 -7.65 1.50 -2.26
N LEU A 214 -8.55 2.45 -2.56
CA LEU A 214 -9.20 2.56 -3.87
C LEU A 214 -8.18 2.84 -4.99
N ILE A 215 -7.25 3.77 -4.74
CA ILE A 215 -6.16 4.10 -5.69
C ILE A 215 -5.31 2.85 -5.95
N LEU A 216 -4.86 2.16 -4.90
CA LEU A 216 -4.05 0.95 -5.03
C LEU A 216 -4.77 -0.16 -5.80
N PHE A 217 -6.07 -0.33 -5.59
CA PHE A 217 -6.88 -1.29 -6.34
C PHE A 217 -6.94 -0.97 -7.83
N ILE A 218 -7.24 0.28 -8.18
CA ILE A 218 -7.30 0.73 -9.59
C ILE A 218 -5.93 0.60 -10.26
N ILE A 219 -4.87 1.07 -9.59
CA ILE A 219 -3.50 0.96 -10.09
C ILE A 219 -3.13 -0.52 -10.31
N THR A 220 -3.49 -1.42 -9.39
CA THR A 220 -3.24 -2.85 -9.54
C THR A 220 -3.95 -3.43 -10.77
N LEU A 221 -5.20 -3.05 -11.02
CA LEU A 221 -5.92 -3.47 -12.22
C LEU A 221 -5.28 -2.93 -13.51
N ILE A 222 -4.89 -1.65 -13.53
CA ILE A 222 -4.29 -1.02 -14.70
C ILE A 222 -2.91 -1.60 -15.01
N PHE A 223 -1.98 -1.60 -14.05
CA PHE A 223 -0.63 -2.09 -14.24
C PHE A 223 -0.60 -3.62 -14.39
N GLY A 224 -1.48 -4.35 -13.69
CA GLY A 224 -1.69 -5.78 -13.89
C GLY A 224 -2.13 -6.09 -15.33
N SER A 225 -3.08 -5.34 -15.88
CA SER A 225 -3.53 -5.49 -17.27
C SER A 225 -2.45 -5.16 -18.29
N LEU A 226 -1.63 -4.14 -18.02
CA LEU A 226 -0.52 -3.74 -18.87
C LEU A 226 0.53 -4.85 -18.96
N ARG A 227 0.89 -5.44 -17.81
CA ARG A 227 1.86 -6.54 -17.76
C ARG A 227 1.29 -7.84 -18.34
N ALA A 228 0.02 -8.14 -18.09
CA ALA A 228 -0.65 -9.32 -18.66
C ALA A 228 -0.64 -9.31 -20.19
N LYS A 229 -0.93 -8.16 -20.82
CA LYS A 229 -0.89 -8.02 -22.29
C LYS A 229 0.52 -8.24 -22.87
N VAL A 230 1.56 -7.73 -22.20
CA VAL A 230 2.95 -7.95 -22.63
C VAL A 230 3.34 -9.43 -22.59
N ASN A 231 2.83 -10.19 -21.62
CA ASN A 231 3.16 -11.61 -21.48
C ASN A 231 2.43 -12.49 -22.51
N THR A 232 1.14 -12.23 -22.78
CA THR A 232 0.34 -13.05 -23.71
C THR A 232 0.73 -12.82 -25.17
N ASP A 233 1.04 -11.58 -25.52
CA ASP A 233 1.33 -11.17 -26.90
C ASP A 233 2.82 -10.87 -27.08
N TYR A 234 3.68 -11.90 -26.94
CA TYR A 234 5.15 -11.79 -27.13
C TYR A 234 5.57 -11.17 -28.49
N ARG A 235 4.62 -11.00 -29.42
CA ARG A 235 4.81 -10.39 -30.76
C ARG A 235 4.23 -8.98 -30.93
N ILE A 236 3.41 -8.48 -30.00
CA ILE A 236 2.84 -7.13 -30.15
C ILE A 236 3.78 -6.14 -29.48
N ASN A 237 4.52 -5.39 -30.29
CA ASN A 237 5.11 -4.12 -29.89
C ASN A 237 3.98 -3.23 -29.34
N LEU A 238 3.75 -3.32 -28.02
CA LEU A 238 2.82 -2.46 -27.30
C LEU A 238 3.32 -1.04 -27.54
N LYS A 239 2.69 -0.36 -28.51
CA LYS A 239 3.12 0.96 -28.98
C LYS A 239 3.30 1.82 -27.74
N GLN A 240 4.44 2.48 -27.64
CA GLN A 240 4.80 3.29 -26.48
C GLN A 240 3.68 4.28 -26.11
N SER A 241 2.94 4.76 -27.12
CA SER A 241 1.73 5.58 -26.99
C SER A 241 0.63 4.97 -26.10
N GLU A 242 0.33 3.67 -26.20
CA GLU A 242 -0.73 3.04 -25.42
C GLU A 242 -0.37 2.93 -23.93
N LEU A 243 0.90 2.69 -23.61
CA LEU A 243 1.35 2.75 -22.23
C LEU A 243 1.23 4.18 -21.69
N THR A 244 1.75 5.17 -22.43
CA THR A 244 1.72 6.57 -22.01
C THR A 244 0.30 7.03 -21.74
N LYS A 245 -0.67 6.71 -22.62
CA LYS A 245 -2.10 7.00 -22.40
C LYS A 245 -2.61 6.42 -21.09
N LYS A 246 -2.32 5.15 -20.78
CA LYS A 246 -2.80 4.51 -19.54
C LYS A 246 -2.13 5.09 -18.29
N VAL A 247 -0.84 5.44 -18.37
CA VAL A 247 -0.14 6.12 -17.26
C VAL A 247 -0.76 7.49 -17.00
N ILE A 248 -0.96 8.30 -18.05
CA ILE A 248 -1.64 9.60 -17.94
C ILE A 248 -3.04 9.44 -17.36
N PHE A 249 -3.83 8.49 -17.86
CA PHE A 249 -5.15 8.19 -17.33
C PHE A 249 -5.12 7.79 -15.85
N THR A 250 -4.13 7.00 -15.43
CA THR A 250 -3.96 6.61 -14.02
C THR A 250 -3.61 7.81 -13.14
N VAL A 251 -2.75 8.71 -13.63
CA VAL A 251 -2.39 9.95 -12.92
C VAL A 251 -3.60 10.86 -12.75
N ILE A 252 -4.39 11.05 -13.83
CA ILE A 252 -5.61 11.86 -13.79
C ILE A 252 -6.64 11.26 -12.82
N ILE A 253 -6.91 9.95 -12.90
CA ILE A 253 -7.84 9.30 -11.96
C ILE A 253 -7.32 9.38 -10.53
N GLY A 254 -6.03 9.11 -10.31
CA GLY A 254 -5.41 9.21 -8.99
C GLY A 254 -5.58 10.62 -8.42
N PHE A 255 -5.35 11.65 -9.23
CA PHE A 255 -5.56 13.05 -8.86
C PHE A 255 -7.02 13.33 -8.47
N ILE A 256 -7.99 12.90 -9.28
CA ILE A 256 -9.42 13.07 -8.97
C ILE A 256 -9.76 12.37 -7.64
N ILE A 257 -9.31 11.13 -7.43
CA ILE A 257 -9.59 10.39 -6.19
C ILE A 257 -8.94 11.05 -4.98
N ILE A 258 -7.70 11.53 -5.08
CA ILE A 258 -6.99 12.17 -3.95
C ILE A 258 -7.76 13.39 -3.44
N ASN A 259 -8.33 14.18 -4.37
CA ASN A 259 -9.02 15.42 -4.06
C ASN A 259 -10.48 15.22 -3.67
N TYR A 260 -11.24 14.41 -4.42
CA TYR A 260 -12.70 14.33 -4.26
C TYR A 260 -13.20 13.10 -3.49
N ALA A 261 -12.40 12.05 -3.32
CA ALA A 261 -12.91 10.85 -2.64
C ALA A 261 -13.20 11.08 -1.16
N ARG A 262 -12.47 11.97 -0.49
CA ARG A 262 -12.73 12.26 0.93
C ARG A 262 -14.01 13.05 1.14
N PRO A 263 -14.27 14.16 0.43
CA PRO A 263 -15.60 14.79 0.41
C PRO A 263 -16.71 13.81 0.07
N PHE A 264 -16.48 12.93 -0.92
CA PHE A 264 -17.44 11.88 -1.28
C PHE A 264 -17.73 10.93 -0.10
N PHE A 265 -16.72 10.33 0.52
CA PHE A 265 -16.92 9.44 1.66
C PHE A 265 -17.51 10.14 2.88
N MET A 266 -17.23 11.43 3.08
CA MET A 266 -17.87 12.23 4.14
C MET A 266 -19.35 12.47 3.83
N SER A 267 -19.70 12.79 2.58
CA SER A 267 -21.09 12.99 2.17
C SER A 267 -21.98 11.76 2.33
N LEU A 268 -21.39 10.55 2.31
CA LEU A 268 -22.13 9.31 2.54
C LEU A 268 -22.76 9.25 3.93
N SER A 269 -22.34 10.07 4.91
CA SER A 269 -23.01 10.15 6.20
C SER A 269 -24.43 10.73 6.14
N MET A 270 -24.78 11.37 5.02
CA MET A 270 -26.12 11.87 4.75
C MET A 270 -26.99 10.86 3.99
N LEU A 271 -26.48 9.63 3.73
CA LEU A 271 -27.20 8.63 2.95
C LEU A 271 -28.56 8.26 3.58
N LYS A 272 -28.67 8.30 4.92
CA LYS A 272 -29.94 8.10 5.65
C LYS A 272 -31.02 9.13 5.33
N TYR A 273 -30.65 10.30 4.82
CA TYR A 273 -31.56 11.37 4.41
C TYR A 273 -31.82 11.39 2.89
N GLY A 274 -31.31 10.41 2.15
CA GLY A 274 -31.49 10.28 0.70
C GLY A 274 -30.34 10.85 -0.13
N LEU A 275 -30.36 10.55 -1.44
CA LEU A 275 -29.28 10.91 -2.37
C LEU A 275 -29.13 12.42 -2.60
N SER A 276 -30.21 13.19 -2.49
CA SER A 276 -30.16 14.65 -2.59
C SER A 276 -29.34 15.26 -1.45
N ALA A 277 -29.50 14.74 -0.22
CA ALA A 277 -28.73 15.18 0.93
C ALA A 277 -27.23 14.83 0.78
N VAL A 278 -26.92 13.64 0.25
CA VAL A 278 -25.54 13.24 -0.09
C VAL A 278 -24.93 14.20 -1.12
N TYR A 279 -25.67 14.53 -2.18
CA TYR A 279 -25.19 15.44 -3.22
C TYR A 279 -24.89 16.85 -2.67
N ASN A 280 -25.80 17.41 -1.89
CA ASN A 280 -25.60 18.72 -1.28
C ASN A 280 -24.41 18.71 -0.30
N ALA A 281 -24.33 17.71 0.57
CA ALA A 281 -23.18 17.56 1.47
C ALA A 281 -21.86 17.37 0.72
N PHE A 282 -21.87 16.68 -0.42
CA PHE A 282 -20.68 16.57 -1.26
C PHE A 282 -20.22 17.92 -1.80
N ILE A 283 -21.15 18.77 -2.27
CA ILE A 283 -20.84 20.13 -2.71
C ILE A 283 -20.28 20.93 -1.54
N ASP A 284 -20.92 20.89 -0.37
CA ASP A 284 -20.49 21.62 0.81
C ASP A 284 -19.09 21.19 1.27
N TYR A 285 -18.83 19.87 1.37
CA TYR A 285 -17.51 19.36 1.74
C TYR A 285 -16.43 19.62 0.69
N SER A 286 -16.80 19.68 -0.60
CA SER A 286 -15.83 19.94 -1.68
C SER A 286 -15.52 21.43 -1.84
N SER A 287 -16.43 22.31 -1.44
CA SER A 287 -16.28 23.76 -1.52
C SER A 287 -15.75 24.40 -0.24
N SER A 288 -15.73 23.67 0.89
CA SER A 288 -15.32 24.20 2.19
C SER A 288 -13.91 23.80 2.62
N GLY A 289 -13.25 24.74 3.31
CA GLY A 289 -12.01 24.50 4.07
C GLY A 289 -10.88 23.88 3.25
N ARG A 290 -10.26 22.83 3.80
CA ARG A 290 -9.02 22.22 3.26
C ARG A 290 -9.19 21.45 1.95
N TYR A 291 -10.41 21.27 1.45
CA TYR A 291 -10.69 20.55 0.20
C TYR A 291 -11.07 21.48 -0.94
N SER A 292 -11.33 22.76 -0.65
CA SER A 292 -11.50 23.77 -1.69
C SER A 292 -10.17 23.94 -2.42
N ILE A 293 -10.20 23.70 -3.73
CA ILE A 293 -9.05 23.85 -4.61
C ILE A 293 -9.35 25.06 -5.48
N THR A 294 -8.79 26.20 -5.11
CA THR A 294 -8.95 27.47 -5.85
C THR A 294 -7.77 27.75 -6.78
N GLY A 295 -6.61 27.15 -6.51
CA GLY A 295 -5.41 27.29 -7.33
C GLY A 295 -4.36 26.20 -7.12
N MET A 296 -3.23 26.36 -7.80
CA MET A 296 -2.11 25.38 -7.74
C MET A 296 -1.47 25.28 -6.35
N GLU A 297 -1.47 26.36 -5.58
CA GLU A 297 -0.96 26.36 -4.20
C GLU A 297 -1.78 25.41 -3.30
N ASP A 298 -3.10 25.42 -3.43
CA ASP A 298 -3.97 24.50 -2.69
C ASP A 298 -3.69 23.04 -3.07
N VAL A 299 -3.44 22.78 -4.36
CA VAL A 299 -3.06 21.44 -4.84
C VAL A 299 -1.75 20.98 -4.20
N ILE A 300 -0.72 21.84 -4.20
CA ILE A 300 0.59 21.55 -3.59
C ILE A 300 0.43 21.31 -2.09
N ARG A 301 -0.35 22.16 -1.40
CA ARG A 301 -0.62 22.04 0.04
C ARG A 301 -1.35 20.75 0.37
N VAL A 302 -2.42 20.41 -0.36
CA VAL A 302 -3.16 19.15 -0.18
C VAL A 302 -2.25 17.96 -0.43
N PHE A 303 -1.44 18.00 -1.48
CA PHE A 303 -0.49 16.94 -1.79
C PHE A 303 0.57 16.77 -0.68
N SER A 304 1.19 17.86 -0.23
CA SER A 304 2.22 17.86 0.81
C SER A 304 1.67 17.32 2.12
N ASN A 305 0.51 17.80 2.57
CA ASN A 305 -0.15 17.36 3.80
C ASN A 305 -0.43 15.85 3.86
N ASN A 306 -0.50 15.19 2.69
CA ASN A 306 -0.77 13.76 2.59
C ASN A 306 0.51 12.92 2.50
N THR A 307 1.67 13.52 2.27
CA THR A 307 2.92 12.83 1.93
C THR A 307 4.07 13.16 2.89
N GLU A 308 4.02 14.29 3.60
CA GLU A 308 5.13 14.82 4.39
C GLU A 308 5.45 14.08 5.70
N TYR A 309 4.51 13.31 6.25
CA TYR A 309 4.67 12.70 7.58
C TYR A 309 5.89 11.77 7.69
N LYS A 310 6.30 11.11 6.61
CA LYS A 310 7.49 10.22 6.60
C LYS A 310 8.80 10.99 6.64
N TYR A 311 8.86 12.11 5.93
CA TYR A 311 10.00 13.01 5.97
C TYR A 311 10.11 13.64 7.37
N ILE A 312 9.00 14.16 7.90
CA ILE A 312 8.97 14.77 9.25
C ILE A 312 9.35 13.75 10.32
N SER A 313 8.81 12.53 10.25
CA SER A 313 9.17 11.44 11.17
C SER A 313 10.66 11.11 11.13
N THR A 314 11.32 11.29 9.98
CA THR A 314 12.77 11.03 9.85
C THR A 314 13.59 12.07 10.61
N GLU A 315 13.31 13.35 10.43
CA GLU A 315 14.01 14.42 11.16
C GLU A 315 13.72 14.34 12.67
N VAL A 316 12.47 14.05 13.05
CA VAL A 316 12.11 13.86 14.46
C VAL A 316 12.84 12.66 15.07
N ALA A 317 12.88 11.51 14.38
CA ALA A 317 13.61 10.34 14.85
C ALA A 317 15.10 10.61 15.07
N ILE A 318 15.73 11.37 14.17
CA ILE A 318 17.12 11.80 14.30
C ILE A 318 17.31 12.60 15.59
N ASN A 319 16.46 13.60 15.82
CA ASN A 319 16.58 14.49 16.97
C ASN A 319 16.38 13.75 18.29
N VAL A 320 15.33 12.94 18.42
CA VAL A 320 14.99 12.27 19.70
C VAL A 320 15.91 11.11 20.03
N VAL A 321 16.43 10.38 19.03
CA VAL A 321 17.42 9.31 19.29
C VAL A 321 18.78 9.91 19.62
N ASN A 322 19.24 10.95 18.90
CA ASN A 322 20.56 11.55 19.15
C ASN A 322 20.62 12.32 20.47
N SER A 323 19.50 12.89 20.92
CA SER A 323 19.40 13.54 22.25
C SER A 323 19.21 12.54 23.40
N GLY A 324 19.07 11.24 23.12
CA GLY A 324 18.83 10.22 24.14
C GLY A 324 17.41 10.17 24.69
N ILE A 325 16.47 10.94 24.13
CA ILE A 325 15.05 10.93 24.52
C ILE A 325 14.40 9.59 24.17
N HIS A 326 14.77 9.00 23.02
CA HIS A 326 14.32 7.68 22.62
C HIS A 326 15.41 6.63 22.81
N GLN A 327 15.07 5.54 23.51
CA GLN A 327 15.94 4.36 23.61
C GLN A 327 15.76 3.46 22.39
N MET A 328 16.87 3.00 21.82
CA MET A 328 16.87 2.13 20.64
C MET A 328 16.06 0.85 20.88
N SER A 329 15.17 0.51 19.94
CA SER A 329 14.24 -0.63 20.08
C SER A 329 14.75 -1.97 19.50
N PHE A 330 15.91 -1.97 18.83
CA PHE A 330 16.55 -3.16 18.26
C PHE A 330 15.62 -4.01 17.37
N PHE A 331 14.73 -3.37 16.59
CA PHE A 331 13.73 -4.04 15.75
C PHE A 331 12.72 -4.94 16.51
N GLY A 332 12.54 -4.72 17.82
CA GLY A 332 11.62 -5.51 18.67
C GLY A 332 10.16 -5.51 18.18
N ASP A 333 9.75 -4.50 17.42
CA ASP A 333 8.41 -4.39 16.84
C ASP A 333 8.06 -5.55 15.90
N PHE A 334 9.03 -6.21 15.27
CA PHE A 334 8.75 -7.41 14.46
C PHE A 334 8.25 -8.58 15.31
N ALA A 335 8.81 -8.78 16.51
CA ALA A 335 8.31 -9.78 17.44
C ALA A 335 6.91 -9.39 17.93
N GLY A 336 6.73 -8.10 18.27
CA GLY A 336 5.43 -7.54 18.64
C GLY A 336 4.37 -7.67 17.53
N ALA A 337 4.77 -7.63 16.25
CA ALA A 337 3.87 -7.75 15.11
C ALA A 337 3.22 -9.13 15.03
N PHE A 338 3.96 -10.21 15.26
CA PHE A 338 3.40 -11.56 15.30
C PHE A 338 2.43 -11.74 16.46
N ILE A 339 2.79 -11.26 17.65
CA ILE A 339 1.91 -11.28 18.83
C ILE A 339 0.64 -10.45 18.58
N SER A 340 0.74 -9.39 17.80
CA SER A 340 -0.39 -8.48 17.56
C SER A 340 -1.56 -9.12 16.80
N VAL A 341 -1.31 -10.20 16.06
CA VAL A 341 -2.36 -10.96 15.34
C VAL A 341 -3.27 -11.69 16.32
N ILE A 342 -2.73 -12.08 17.48
CA ILE A 342 -3.47 -12.76 18.54
C ILE A 342 -4.40 -11.74 19.22
N PRO A 343 -5.72 -12.02 19.32
CA PRO A 343 -6.64 -11.15 20.06
C PRO A 343 -6.18 -10.95 21.50
N SER A 344 -6.34 -9.74 22.03
CA SER A 344 -5.83 -9.39 23.36
C SER A 344 -6.48 -10.23 24.48
N SER A 345 -7.70 -10.74 24.27
CA SER A 345 -8.38 -11.65 25.20
C SER A 345 -7.66 -13.00 25.41
N PHE A 346 -6.80 -13.41 24.47
CA PHE A 346 -5.99 -14.63 24.61
C PHE A 346 -4.61 -14.37 25.24
N LEU A 347 -4.28 -13.11 25.57
CA LEU A 347 -2.99 -12.75 26.13
C LEU A 347 -3.15 -12.33 27.60
N TRP A 348 -2.36 -12.97 28.45
CA TRP A 348 -2.18 -12.63 29.87
C TRP A 348 -1.28 -11.41 30.13
N PHE A 349 -0.81 -10.73 29.08
CA PHE A 349 0.03 -9.54 29.16
C PHE A 349 -0.44 -8.46 28.16
N SER A 350 -0.13 -7.20 28.45
CA SER A 350 -0.39 -6.08 27.54
C SER A 350 0.60 -6.08 26.38
N LYS A 351 0.11 -5.86 25.15
CA LYS A 351 0.97 -5.76 23.97
C LYS A 351 1.91 -4.55 24.15
N PRO A 352 3.22 -4.68 23.87
CA PRO A 352 4.15 -3.56 24.03
C PRO A 352 3.78 -2.39 23.10
N SER A 353 4.15 -1.17 23.47
CA SER A 353 4.05 0.00 22.58
C SER A 353 4.95 -0.18 21.36
N SER A 354 4.49 0.21 20.17
CA SER A 354 5.30 0.15 18.95
C SER A 354 6.01 1.47 18.67
N ILE A 355 6.94 1.49 17.72
CA ILE A 355 7.59 2.72 17.26
C ILE A 355 6.56 3.73 16.73
N GLU A 356 5.48 3.31 16.08
CA GLU A 356 4.38 4.22 15.67
C GLU A 356 3.81 5.01 16.87
N TYR A 357 3.64 4.35 18.01
CA TYR A 357 3.18 5.00 19.24
C TYR A 357 4.16 6.10 19.68
N PHE A 358 5.45 5.80 19.76
CA PHE A 358 6.47 6.77 20.16
C PHE A 358 6.63 7.90 19.14
N ASN A 359 6.66 7.58 17.85
CA ASN A 359 6.74 8.57 16.78
C ASN A 359 5.56 9.55 16.83
N THR A 360 4.37 9.06 17.13
CA THR A 360 3.18 9.90 17.33
C THR A 360 3.36 10.85 18.51
N ILE A 361 3.84 10.36 19.66
CA ILE A 361 4.11 11.21 20.83
C ILE A 361 5.13 12.30 20.49
N TYR A 362 6.24 11.94 19.85
CA TYR A 362 7.29 12.90 19.54
C TYR A 362 6.87 13.95 18.50
N ILE A 363 5.89 13.65 17.64
CA ILE A 363 5.37 14.59 16.66
C ILE A 363 4.19 15.42 17.18
N MET A 364 3.29 14.84 17.98
CA MET A 364 2.03 15.49 18.37
C MET A 364 1.97 15.90 19.85
N GLY A 365 2.88 15.42 20.69
CA GLY A 365 2.82 15.59 22.15
C GLY A 365 1.67 14.83 22.84
N GLY A 366 0.92 13.97 22.12
CA GLY A 366 -0.25 13.26 22.67
C GLY A 366 -0.83 12.18 21.75
N HIS A 367 -1.92 11.53 22.17
CA HIS A 367 -2.51 10.33 21.55
C HIS A 367 -3.71 10.57 20.61
N TYR A 368 -3.65 11.59 19.77
CA TYR A 368 -4.82 11.95 18.95
C TYR A 368 -4.95 11.13 17.67
N THR A 369 -3.85 10.85 16.95
CA THR A 369 -3.89 10.13 15.67
C THR A 369 -2.54 9.46 15.44
N GLN A 370 -2.54 8.15 15.18
CA GLN A 370 -1.30 7.40 14.92
C GLN A 370 -0.60 7.92 13.65
N ILE A 371 0.68 8.23 13.77
CA ILE A 371 1.56 8.67 12.68
C ILE A 371 2.59 7.59 12.40
N PRO A 372 2.44 6.83 11.30
CA PRO A 372 3.40 5.81 10.95
C PRO A 372 4.78 6.43 10.64
N PRO A 373 5.88 5.88 11.18
CA PRO A 373 7.21 6.47 11.08
C PRO A 373 7.79 6.42 9.66
N GLY A 374 7.38 5.43 8.85
CA GLY A 374 8.08 5.08 7.61
C GLY A 374 9.44 4.41 7.88
N GLY A 375 9.97 3.75 6.86
CA GLY A 375 11.08 2.81 7.01
C GLY A 375 12.39 3.45 7.45
N ILE A 376 12.64 4.69 7.06
CA ILE A 376 13.84 5.43 7.47
C ILE A 376 13.79 5.77 8.95
N ALA A 377 12.72 6.42 9.42
CA ALA A 377 12.56 6.73 10.83
C ALA A 377 12.49 5.45 11.68
N TYR A 378 11.77 4.41 11.22
CA TYR A 378 11.72 3.11 11.89
C TYR A 378 13.11 2.48 12.08
N GLY A 379 13.93 2.47 11.02
CA GLY A 379 15.33 2.03 11.12
C GLY A 379 16.13 2.88 12.11
N TYR A 380 15.93 4.20 12.09
CA TYR A 380 16.62 5.13 12.98
C TYR A 380 16.23 4.96 14.46
N TYR A 381 14.94 4.81 14.77
CA TYR A 381 14.46 4.45 16.10
C TYR A 381 15.00 3.11 16.58
N SER A 382 15.18 2.16 15.66
CA SER A 382 15.62 0.81 16.01
C SER A 382 17.10 0.73 16.37
N LEU A 383 17.99 1.29 15.55
CA LEU A 383 19.44 1.17 15.69
C LEU A 383 20.20 2.39 15.10
N SER A 384 19.61 3.59 15.14
CA SER A 384 20.17 4.79 14.51
C SER A 384 20.49 4.54 13.01
N ILE A 385 21.56 5.12 12.49
CA ILE A 385 21.99 4.95 11.09
C ILE A 385 22.23 3.49 10.71
N LEU A 386 22.71 2.65 11.63
CA LEU A 386 22.90 1.22 11.38
C LEU A 386 21.56 0.53 11.10
N GLY A 387 20.51 0.90 11.83
CA GLY A 387 19.17 0.38 11.59
C GLY A 387 18.60 0.81 10.25
N VAL A 388 18.85 2.05 9.83
CA VAL A 388 18.49 2.51 8.47
C VAL A 388 19.18 1.67 7.41
N ILE A 389 20.49 1.42 7.55
CA ILE A 389 21.26 0.60 6.60
C ILE A 389 20.68 -0.82 6.52
N ILE A 390 20.50 -1.49 7.68
CA ILE A 390 20.03 -2.87 7.76
C ILE A 390 18.62 -2.99 7.17
N PHE A 391 17.68 -2.15 7.63
CA PHE A 391 16.28 -2.23 7.23
C PHE A 391 16.09 -1.94 5.73
N SER A 392 16.76 -0.90 5.23
CA SER A 392 16.70 -0.52 3.82
C SER A 392 17.34 -1.58 2.92
N PHE A 393 18.49 -2.13 3.30
CA PHE A 393 19.12 -3.21 2.54
C PHE A 393 18.25 -4.47 2.49
N ILE A 394 17.69 -4.92 3.62
CA ILE A 394 16.78 -6.07 3.68
C ILE A 394 15.52 -5.84 2.84
N THR A 395 14.91 -4.65 2.93
CA THR A 395 13.77 -4.28 2.10
C THR A 395 14.14 -4.34 0.62
N GLY A 396 15.29 -3.79 0.22
CA GLY A 396 15.81 -3.91 -1.14
C GLY A 396 15.95 -5.37 -1.59
N MET A 397 16.51 -6.21 -0.72
CA MET A 397 16.64 -7.65 -0.99
C MET A 397 15.28 -8.32 -1.21
N LEU A 398 14.25 -7.98 -0.43
CA LEU A 398 12.89 -8.49 -0.59
C LEU A 398 12.29 -8.07 -1.94
N GLY A 399 12.47 -6.81 -2.35
CA GLY A 399 12.05 -6.33 -3.68
C GLY A 399 12.71 -7.12 -4.81
N GLY A 400 14.01 -7.41 -4.68
CA GLY A 400 14.73 -8.25 -5.65
C GLY A 400 14.25 -9.70 -5.66
N LYS A 401 13.83 -10.24 -4.50
CA LYS A 401 13.27 -11.60 -4.40
C LYS A 401 11.90 -11.68 -5.10
N ILE A 402 11.06 -10.66 -4.93
CA ILE A 402 9.77 -10.53 -5.63
C ILE A 402 10.00 -10.50 -7.13
N GLU A 403 10.89 -9.63 -7.62
CA GLU A 403 11.19 -9.52 -9.05
C GLU A 403 11.69 -10.85 -9.61
N LYS A 404 12.58 -11.54 -8.91
CA LYS A 404 13.02 -12.89 -9.32
C LYS A 404 11.89 -13.89 -9.37
N PHE A 405 11.18 -14.08 -8.26
CA PHE A 405 10.14 -15.09 -8.11
C PHE A 405 9.11 -14.97 -9.24
N PHE A 406 8.64 -13.75 -9.47
CA PHE A 406 7.67 -13.49 -10.51
C PHE A 406 8.29 -13.56 -11.90
N ASN A 407 9.51 -13.11 -12.15
CA ASN A 407 10.11 -13.23 -13.49
C ASN A 407 10.28 -14.68 -13.98
N TYR A 408 10.38 -15.65 -13.08
CA TYR A 408 10.38 -17.09 -13.42
C TYR A 408 8.96 -17.66 -13.53
N THR A 409 8.03 -17.20 -12.71
CA THR A 409 6.65 -17.76 -12.64
C THR A 409 5.67 -17.11 -13.64
N LEU A 410 5.92 -15.85 -14.04
CA LEU A 410 4.97 -14.98 -14.75
C LEU A 410 4.70 -15.35 -16.20
N SER A 411 5.62 -16.05 -16.89
CA SER A 411 5.46 -16.32 -18.32
C SER A 411 4.36 -17.33 -18.62
N GLU A 412 3.97 -18.15 -17.64
CA GLU A 412 3.11 -19.31 -17.87
C GLU A 412 1.69 -19.15 -17.29
N VAL A 413 1.46 -18.21 -16.36
CA VAL A 413 0.22 -18.11 -15.59
C VAL A 413 -0.42 -16.72 -15.73
N LYS A 414 -1.67 -16.66 -16.20
CA LYS A 414 -2.30 -15.42 -16.70
C LYS A 414 -2.58 -14.40 -15.60
N PHE A 415 -3.04 -14.86 -14.45
CA PHE A 415 -3.40 -14.00 -13.32
C PHE A 415 -2.19 -13.46 -12.55
N MET A 416 -1.01 -14.04 -12.73
CA MET A 416 0.19 -13.67 -11.95
C MET A 416 0.63 -12.22 -12.15
N SER A 417 0.29 -11.60 -13.28
CA SER A 417 0.60 -10.18 -13.52
C SER A 417 -0.08 -9.26 -12.49
N TYR A 418 -1.31 -9.58 -12.08
CA TYR A 418 -2.05 -8.80 -11.09
C TYR A 418 -1.52 -9.06 -9.68
N ILE A 419 -1.22 -10.33 -9.37
CA ILE A 419 -0.60 -10.72 -8.09
C ILE A 419 0.77 -10.07 -7.93
N TYR A 420 1.56 -10.02 -8.99
CA TYR A 420 2.86 -9.36 -8.99
C TYR A 420 2.74 -7.88 -8.60
N VAL A 421 1.81 -7.14 -9.22
CA VAL A 421 1.62 -5.72 -8.91
C VAL A 421 1.10 -5.53 -7.49
N SER A 422 0.14 -6.35 -7.03
CA SER A 422 -0.30 -6.26 -5.63
C SER A 422 0.83 -6.60 -4.64
N THR A 423 1.67 -7.58 -4.96
CA THR A 423 2.85 -7.94 -4.15
C THR A 423 3.83 -6.77 -4.02
N ILE A 424 4.02 -6.00 -5.09
CA ILE A 424 4.86 -4.79 -5.03
C ILE A 424 4.26 -3.80 -4.04
N PHE A 425 2.95 -3.55 -4.06
CA PHE A 425 2.33 -2.60 -3.13
C PHE A 425 2.39 -3.07 -1.68
N VAL A 426 2.22 -4.36 -1.41
CA VAL A 426 2.44 -4.93 -0.08
C VAL A 426 3.89 -4.75 0.37
N TRP A 427 4.85 -5.00 -0.52
CA TRP A 427 6.26 -4.77 -0.20
C TRP A 427 6.61 -3.30 0.06
N LEU A 428 6.07 -2.38 -0.75
CA LEU A 428 6.20 -0.94 -0.52
C LEU A 428 5.57 -0.55 0.80
N ASP A 429 4.42 -1.13 1.12
CA ASP A 429 3.71 -0.84 2.35
C ASP A 429 4.54 -1.18 3.60
N LEU A 430 5.27 -2.30 3.60
CA LEU A 430 6.22 -2.63 4.67
C LEU A 430 7.25 -1.51 4.90
N PHE A 431 7.83 -0.98 3.81
CA PHE A 431 8.84 0.08 3.92
C PHE A 431 8.23 1.44 4.25
N PHE A 432 7.17 1.83 3.57
CA PHE A 432 6.62 3.17 3.66
C PHE A 432 5.72 3.35 4.89
N SER A 433 5.09 2.30 5.43
CA SER A 433 4.47 2.39 6.76
C SER A 433 5.54 2.41 7.85
N GLY A 434 6.58 1.58 7.72
CA GLY A 434 7.60 1.42 8.77
C GLY A 434 7.01 0.89 10.08
N GLU A 435 5.86 0.21 10.04
CA GLU A 435 5.17 -0.29 11.22
C GLU A 435 4.83 -1.77 11.02
N PRO A 436 5.71 -2.69 11.46
CA PRO A 436 5.54 -4.13 11.27
C PRO A 436 4.21 -4.65 11.81
N ARG A 437 3.71 -4.09 12.92
CA ARG A 437 2.43 -4.50 13.52
C ARG A 437 1.27 -4.25 12.58
N HIS A 438 1.17 -3.00 12.12
CA HIS A 438 0.11 -2.58 11.22
C HIS A 438 0.23 -3.32 9.88
N PHE A 439 1.44 -3.52 9.37
CA PHE A 439 1.71 -4.30 8.16
C PHE A 439 1.15 -5.73 8.28
N ILE A 440 1.54 -6.49 9.31
CA ILE A 440 1.08 -7.87 9.46
C ILE A 440 -0.44 -7.95 9.62
N GLN A 441 -1.05 -7.03 10.37
CA GLN A 441 -2.50 -7.02 10.58
C GLN A 441 -3.28 -6.64 9.32
N ARG A 442 -2.83 -5.61 8.60
CA ARG A 442 -3.48 -5.11 7.37
C ARG A 442 -3.33 -6.11 6.23
N GLU A 443 -2.14 -6.67 6.08
CA GLU A 443 -1.78 -7.57 4.97
C GLU A 443 -2.00 -9.04 5.30
N PHE A 444 -2.60 -9.36 6.46
CA PHE A 444 -2.85 -10.74 6.90
C PHE A 444 -3.58 -11.57 5.83
N VAL A 445 -4.66 -11.03 5.26
CA VAL A 445 -5.45 -11.71 4.21
C VAL A 445 -4.64 -11.89 2.93
N TYR A 446 -3.80 -10.90 2.60
CA TYR A 446 -2.89 -11.01 1.47
C TYR A 446 -1.83 -12.10 1.68
N LEU A 447 -1.21 -12.16 2.86
CA LEU A 447 -0.20 -13.16 3.19
C LEU A 447 -0.81 -14.57 3.14
N PHE A 448 -2.01 -14.74 3.71
CA PHE A 448 -2.78 -15.98 3.62
C PHE A 448 -3.07 -16.36 2.17
N PHE A 449 -3.54 -15.40 1.37
CA PHE A 449 -3.79 -15.56 -0.06
C PHE A 449 -2.54 -15.97 -0.85
N PHE A 450 -1.43 -15.28 -0.63
CA PHE A 450 -0.16 -15.55 -1.29
C PHE A 450 0.36 -16.95 -0.94
N MET A 451 0.23 -17.37 0.33
CA MET A 451 0.57 -18.73 0.75
C MET A 451 -0.29 -19.79 0.04
N MET A 452 -1.62 -19.59 -0.05
CA MET A 452 -2.50 -20.52 -0.76
C MET A 452 -2.14 -20.66 -2.24
N ILE A 453 -1.83 -19.54 -2.91
CA ILE A 453 -1.35 -19.55 -4.30
C ILE A 453 -0.03 -20.32 -4.37
N TYR A 454 0.96 -19.96 -3.54
CA TYR A 454 2.28 -20.58 -3.54
C TYR A 454 2.22 -22.10 -3.36
N TYR A 455 1.47 -22.59 -2.37
CA TYR A 455 1.28 -24.02 -2.15
C TYR A 455 0.48 -24.70 -3.27
N GLY A 456 -0.54 -24.02 -3.80
CA GLY A 456 -1.30 -24.49 -4.96
C GLY A 456 -0.42 -24.70 -6.19
N LEU A 457 0.47 -23.74 -6.50
CA LEU A 457 1.45 -23.85 -7.57
C LEU A 457 2.42 -25.02 -7.35
N LYS A 458 2.93 -25.19 -6.13
CA LYS A 458 3.88 -26.26 -5.79
C LYS A 458 3.28 -27.66 -5.94
N LYS A 459 2.01 -27.86 -5.58
CA LYS A 459 1.35 -29.17 -5.64
C LYS A 459 1.01 -29.60 -7.07
N VAL A 460 0.75 -28.63 -7.95
CA VAL A 460 0.34 -28.91 -9.34
C VAL A 460 1.54 -28.95 -10.29
N GLY A 461 2.64 -28.25 -9.95
CA GLY A 461 3.92 -28.43 -10.62
C GLY A 461 4.59 -29.72 -10.21
N GLU A 462 4.24 -30.85 -10.84
CA GLU A 462 5.16 -31.99 -10.89
C GLU A 462 6.47 -31.48 -11.49
N PRO A 463 7.63 -31.66 -10.83
CA PRO A 463 8.88 -31.45 -11.52
C PRO A 463 8.88 -32.44 -12.67
N ASN A 464 8.65 -31.96 -13.89
CA ASN A 464 9.11 -32.65 -15.07
C ASN A 464 10.63 -32.70 -14.93
N THR A 465 11.13 -33.70 -14.19
CA THR A 465 12.50 -34.16 -14.29
C THR A 465 12.61 -34.62 -15.74
N VAL A 466 13.05 -33.70 -16.59
CA VAL A 466 13.62 -34.06 -17.88
C VAL A 466 14.77 -34.98 -17.49
N LYS A 467 14.55 -36.29 -17.60
CA LYS A 467 15.63 -37.27 -17.55
C LYS A 467 16.53 -36.87 -18.73
N SER A 468 17.67 -36.25 -18.39
CA SER A 468 18.72 -35.91 -19.32
C SER A 468 19.33 -37.17 -19.90
#